data_AF-T1HU72-F1
#
_entry.id   AF-T1HU72-F1
#
_cell.length_a   1.000
_cell.length_b   1.000
_cell.length_c   1.000
_cell.angle_alpha   90.00
_cell.angle_beta   90.00
_cell.angle_gamma   90.00
#
_symmetry.space_group_name_H-M   'P 1'
#
loop_
_entity.id
_entity.type
_entity.pdbx_description
1 polymer ?
#
loop_
_entity_poly.entity_id
_entity_poly.type
_entity_poly.pdbx_seq_one_letter_code
_entity_poly.pdbx_strand_id
1 'polypeptide(L)'
;AIVQISIKGADEHVREGFLKVGWVRCRVRRRVEVPRCFRCLAYGHTSGICKGPDRSKLCFKCGGLGHKAVTCTEESSCMLCLDRKYALEACRHLPGSGGCLVFREALEQARKKPR
;
A
#
# COMPACT_ATOMS: atom_id res chain seq x y z
N ALA A 1 -12.94 11.92 -0.26
CA ALA A 1 -12.50 12.39 -1.59
C ALA A 1 -10.98 12.52 -1.62
N ILE A 2 -10.37 12.39 -2.79
CA ILE A 2 -8.94 12.68 -3.03
C ILE A 2 -8.90 13.88 -3.97
N VAL A 3 -8.10 14.88 -3.64
CA VAL A 3 -7.92 16.09 -4.46
C VAL A 3 -6.44 16.23 -4.77
N GLN A 4 -6.10 16.57 -6.02
CA GLN A 4 -4.73 16.87 -6.43
C GLN A 4 -4.57 18.38 -6.55
N ILE A 5 -3.58 18.93 -5.84
CA ILE A 5 -3.23 20.36 -5.83
C ILE A 5 -1.71 20.51 -5.75
N SER A 6 -1.20 21.75 -5.84
CA SER A 6 0.22 22.04 -5.69
C SER A 6 0.72 21.70 -4.27
N ILE A 7 2.02 21.41 -4.16
CA ILE A 7 2.64 21.03 -2.87
C ILE A 7 2.48 22.16 -1.83
N LYS A 8 2.72 23.42 -2.25
CA LYS A 8 2.55 24.59 -1.39
C LYS A 8 1.13 24.73 -0.86
N GLY A 9 0.12 24.62 -1.72
CA GLY A 9 -1.28 24.69 -1.31
C GLY A 9 -1.70 23.49 -0.44
N ALA A 10 -1.13 22.32 -0.68
CA ALA A 10 -1.37 21.16 0.17
C ALA A 10 -0.84 21.36 1.60
N ASP A 11 0.38 21.89 1.75
CA ASP A 11 0.98 22.10 3.07
C ASP A 11 0.23 23.17 3.87
N GLU A 12 -0.33 24.19 3.22
CA GLU A 12 -1.16 25.21 3.86
C GLU A 12 -2.45 24.62 4.45
N HIS A 13 -3.24 23.90 3.65
CA HIS A 13 -4.46 23.26 4.15
C HIS A 13 -4.21 22.13 5.15
N VAL A 14 -3.07 21.44 5.03
CA VAL A 14 -2.67 20.44 6.02
C VAL A 14 -2.31 21.10 7.36
N ARG A 15 -1.72 22.31 7.35
CA ARG A 15 -1.43 23.10 8.56
C ARG A 15 -2.71 23.59 9.24
N GLU A 16 -3.69 24.05 8.47
CA GLU A 16 -5.02 24.40 8.98
C GLU A 16 -5.77 23.17 9.52
N GLY A 17 -5.49 21.98 8.97
CA GLY A 17 -6.02 20.69 9.41
C GLY A 17 -7.44 20.37 8.90
N PHE A 18 -8.13 21.35 8.31
CA PHE A 18 -9.44 21.19 7.70
C PHE A 18 -9.58 22.10 6.48
N LEU A 19 -10.40 21.67 5.52
CA LEU A 19 -10.81 22.44 4.36
C LEU A 19 -12.30 22.75 4.49
N LYS A 20 -12.68 24.00 4.26
CA LYS A 20 -14.09 24.42 4.27
C LYS A 20 -14.70 24.16 2.89
N VAL A 21 -15.73 23.33 2.84
CA VAL A 21 -16.52 23.06 1.64
C VAL A 21 -17.95 23.51 1.90
N GLY A 22 -18.33 24.67 1.37
CA GLY A 22 -19.58 25.33 1.75
C GLY A 22 -19.60 25.65 3.25
N TRP A 23 -20.53 25.05 3.99
CA TRP A 23 -20.68 25.21 5.44
C TRP A 23 -19.98 24.11 6.25
N VAL A 24 -19.43 23.09 5.60
CA VAL A 24 -18.84 21.91 6.27
C VAL A 24 -17.34 22.06 6.42
N ARG A 25 -16.80 21.68 7.59
CA ARG A 25 -15.36 21.57 7.85
C ARG A 25 -14.90 20.13 7.62
N CYS A 26 -14.16 19.89 6.53
CA CYS A 26 -13.66 18.57 6.16
C CYS A 26 -12.22 18.39 6.65
N ARG A 27 -11.93 17.37 7.48
CA ARG A 27 -10.56 17.12 7.94
C ARG A 27 -9.65 16.73 6.77
N VAL A 28 -8.52 17.42 6.65
CA VAL A 28 -7.55 17.18 5.58
C VAL A 28 -6.32 16.48 6.14
N ARG A 29 -5.73 15.60 5.33
CA ARG A 29 -4.42 14.99 5.59
C ARG A 29 -3.71 14.79 4.27
N ARG A 30 -2.38 14.89 4.29
CA ARG A 30 -1.59 14.57 3.10
C ARG A 30 -1.77 13.11 2.75
N ARG A 31 -2.04 12.82 1.47
CA ARG A 31 -2.06 11.45 0.98
C ARG A 31 -0.63 10.92 0.95
N VAL A 32 -0.41 9.80 1.63
CA VAL A 32 0.86 9.08 1.60
C VAL A 32 0.67 7.86 0.72
N GLU A 33 1.50 7.75 -0.30
CA GLU A 33 1.54 6.60 -1.21
C GLU A 33 2.81 5.81 -0.94
N VAL A 34 2.65 4.50 -0.79
CA VAL A 34 3.75 3.58 -0.61
C VAL A 34 3.97 2.87 -1.94
N PRO A 35 5.13 3.06 -2.60
CA PRO A 35 5.41 2.38 -3.85
C PRO A 35 5.47 0.87 -3.60
N ARG A 36 4.90 0.10 -4.51
CA ARG A 36 5.00 -1.36 -4.54
C ARG A 36 5.98 -1.75 -5.63
N CYS A 37 6.91 -2.64 -5.29
CA CYS A 37 7.82 -3.20 -6.27
C CYS A 37 7.08 -4.24 -7.12
N PHE A 38 7.12 -4.12 -8.45
CA PHE A 38 6.48 -5.10 -9.34
C PHE A 38 7.29 -6.39 -9.50
N ARG A 39 8.57 -6.39 -9.07
CA ARG A 39 9.44 -7.57 -9.09
C ARG A 39 9.20 -8.45 -7.86
N CYS A 40 9.44 -7.94 -6.66
CA CYS A 40 9.36 -8.75 -5.43
C CYS A 40 8.02 -8.63 -4.68
N LEU A 41 7.12 -7.76 -5.16
CA LEU A 41 5.81 -7.43 -4.57
C LEU A 41 5.87 -6.70 -3.22
N ALA A 42 7.04 -6.45 -2.65
CA ALA A 42 7.22 -5.73 -1.39
C ALA A 42 7.04 -4.20 -1.54
N TYR A 43 7.04 -3.50 -0.41
CA TYR A 43 6.78 -2.06 -0.32
C TYR A 43 8.05 -1.22 -0.18
N GLY A 44 7.95 0.07 -0.50
CA GLY A 44 8.97 1.08 -0.21
C GLY A 44 10.04 1.27 -1.28
N HIS A 45 10.01 0.51 -2.37
CA HIS A 45 10.97 0.63 -3.48
C HIS A 45 10.35 0.24 -4.82
N THR A 46 11.03 0.60 -5.92
CA THR A 46 10.63 0.27 -7.30
C THR A 46 11.45 -0.89 -7.85
N SER A 47 11.02 -1.49 -8.98
CA SER A 47 11.69 -2.65 -9.58
C SER A 47 13.15 -2.38 -9.98
N GLY A 48 13.50 -1.14 -10.36
CA GLY A 48 14.85 -0.79 -10.82
C GLY A 48 15.92 -0.87 -9.73
N ILE A 49 15.55 -0.69 -8.46
CA ILE A 49 16.46 -0.77 -7.30
C ILE A 49 16.21 -2.02 -6.44
N CYS A 50 15.44 -2.97 -6.97
CA CYS A 50 15.02 -4.16 -6.23
C CYS A 50 16.17 -5.18 -6.11
N LYS A 51 16.48 -5.57 -4.87
CA LYS A 51 17.41 -6.66 -4.54
C LYS A 51 16.70 -7.93 -4.05
N GLY A 52 15.36 -7.94 -4.11
CA GLY A 52 14.54 -9.05 -3.64
C GLY A 52 14.36 -10.16 -4.68
N PRO A 53 13.69 -11.27 -4.28
CA PRO A 53 13.36 -12.36 -5.20
C PRO A 53 12.39 -11.89 -6.28
N ASP A 54 12.45 -12.52 -7.45
CA ASP A 54 11.49 -12.27 -8.51
C ASP A 54 10.20 -13.06 -8.28
N ARG A 55 9.11 -12.32 -8.11
CA ARG A 55 7.74 -12.79 -7.87
C ARG A 55 6.77 -12.25 -8.92
N SER A 56 7.29 -11.67 -10.00
CA SER A 56 6.49 -11.06 -11.07
C SER A 56 5.52 -12.04 -11.75
N LYS A 57 5.83 -13.34 -11.72
CA LYS A 57 5.01 -14.42 -12.28
C LYS A 57 3.99 -15.01 -11.30
N LEU A 58 4.03 -14.63 -10.03
CA LEU A 58 3.13 -15.15 -9.01
C LEU A 58 1.79 -14.42 -9.08
N CYS A 59 0.72 -15.16 -8.77
CA CYS A 59 -0.60 -14.59 -8.63
C CYS A 59 -0.60 -13.59 -7.47
N PHE A 60 -1.00 -12.34 -7.76
CA PHE A 60 -1.04 -11.29 -6.74
C PHE A 60 -2.07 -11.56 -5.62
N LYS A 61 -3.09 -12.38 -5.88
CA LYS A 61 -4.16 -12.68 -4.92
C LYS A 61 -3.77 -13.78 -3.93
N CYS A 62 -3.24 -14.91 -4.41
CA CYS A 62 -2.98 -16.09 -3.59
C CYS A 62 -1.50 -16.51 -3.55
N GLY A 63 -0.65 -15.97 -4.42
CA GLY A 63 0.76 -16.34 -4.50
C GLY A 63 1.08 -17.59 -5.31
N GLY A 64 0.09 -18.25 -5.92
CA GLY A 64 0.31 -19.42 -6.77
C GLY A 64 0.94 -19.08 -8.13
N LEU A 65 1.48 -20.09 -8.80
CA LEU A 65 1.97 -20.00 -10.18
C LEU A 65 0.89 -20.43 -11.18
N GLY A 66 1.08 -20.07 -12.45
CA GLY A 66 0.26 -20.57 -13.57
C GLY A 66 -1.06 -19.84 -13.83
N HIS A 67 -1.40 -18.80 -13.04
CA HIS A 67 -2.61 -18.01 -13.26
C HIS A 67 -2.44 -16.55 -12.81
N LYS A 68 -3.33 -15.67 -13.29
CA LYS A 68 -3.38 -14.26 -12.89
C LYS A 68 -4.44 -14.04 -11.82
N ALA A 69 -4.35 -12.94 -11.09
CA ALA A 69 -5.33 -12.58 -10.05
C ALA A 69 -6.78 -12.49 -10.59
N VAL A 70 -6.95 -12.10 -11.86
CA VAL A 70 -8.26 -12.01 -12.53
C VAL A 70 -8.93 -13.38 -12.67
N THR A 71 -8.15 -14.44 -12.87
CA THR A 71 -8.65 -15.82 -13.06
C THR A 71 -8.44 -16.67 -11.81
N CYS A 72 -8.17 -16.06 -10.66
CA CYS A 72 -7.81 -16.76 -9.43
C CYS A 72 -9.05 -17.17 -8.63
N THR A 73 -9.30 -18.47 -8.55
CA THR A 73 -10.35 -19.10 -7.74
C THR A 73 -9.96 -19.27 -6.28
N GLU A 74 -8.66 -19.30 -5.98
CA GLU A 74 -8.14 -19.53 -4.64
C GLU A 74 -8.46 -18.38 -3.65
N GLU A 75 -8.39 -18.69 -2.35
CA GLU A 75 -8.51 -17.70 -1.28
C GLU A 75 -7.37 -16.67 -1.35
N SER A 76 -7.64 -15.44 -0.94
CA SER A 76 -6.60 -14.41 -0.89
C SER A 76 -5.59 -14.70 0.21
N SER A 77 -4.31 -14.68 -0.14
CA SER A 77 -3.22 -14.91 0.80
C SER A 77 -2.09 -13.92 0.56
N CYS A 78 -1.66 -13.26 1.63
CA CYS A 78 -0.59 -12.28 1.57
C CYS A 78 0.78 -12.93 1.70
N MET A 79 1.43 -13.13 0.57
CA MET A 79 2.81 -13.60 0.42
C MET A 79 3.82 -12.85 1.31
N LEU A 80 3.64 -11.54 1.48
CA LEU A 80 4.55 -10.72 2.29
C LEU A 80 4.38 -10.99 3.80
N CYS A 81 3.15 -11.23 4.24
CA CYS A 81 2.89 -11.61 5.63
C CYS A 81 3.36 -13.04 5.91
N LEU A 82 3.20 -13.94 4.93
CA LEU A 82 3.73 -15.31 5.00
C LEU A 82 5.26 -15.32 5.08
N ASP A 83 5.96 -14.53 4.27
CA ASP A 83 7.42 -14.37 4.34
C ASP A 83 7.89 -13.91 5.74
N ARG A 84 7.08 -13.09 6.41
CA ARG A 84 7.33 -12.61 7.78
C ARG A 84 6.93 -13.62 8.88
N LYS A 85 6.47 -14.82 8.50
CA LYS A 85 6.04 -15.90 9.40
C LYS A 85 4.90 -15.51 10.35
N TYR A 86 3.97 -14.68 9.90
CA TYR A 86 2.72 -14.44 10.65
C TYR A 86 1.79 -15.66 10.55
N ALA A 87 0.82 -15.74 11.48
CA ALA A 87 -0.21 -16.79 11.48
C ALA A 87 -0.97 -16.83 10.15
N LEU A 88 -1.36 -18.03 9.71
CA LEU A 88 -1.97 -18.25 8.39
C LEU A 88 -3.30 -17.49 8.25
N GLU A 89 -4.09 -17.46 9.32
CA GLU A 89 -5.36 -16.73 9.42
C GLU A 89 -5.15 -15.23 9.25
N ALA A 90 -4.08 -14.68 9.83
CA ALA A 90 -3.72 -13.28 9.71
C ALA A 90 -3.20 -12.92 8.31
N CYS A 91 -2.87 -13.92 7.47
CA CYS A 91 -2.43 -13.73 6.09
C CYS A 91 -3.57 -13.77 5.08
N ARG A 92 -4.81 -14.12 5.49
CA ARG A 92 -5.99 -14.22 4.59
C ARG A 92 -6.54 -12.86 4.18
N HIS A 93 -5.76 -12.14 3.37
CA HIS A 93 -6.14 -10.84 2.84
C HIS A 93 -5.36 -10.52 1.56
N LEU A 94 -5.84 -9.57 0.77
CA LEU A 94 -5.08 -9.05 -0.37
C LEU A 94 -3.81 -8.32 0.11
N PRO A 95 -2.66 -8.45 -0.57
CA PRO A 95 -1.50 -7.61 -0.31
C PRO A 95 -1.86 -6.14 -0.50
N GLY A 96 -1.57 -5.30 0.51
CA GLY A 96 -1.83 -3.85 0.45
C GLY A 96 -3.22 -3.45 0.94
N SER A 97 -4.02 -4.41 1.41
CA SER A 97 -5.25 -4.14 2.14
C SER A 97 -4.96 -3.64 3.56
N GLY A 98 -5.97 -3.09 4.24
CA GLY A 98 -5.87 -2.62 5.62
C GLY A 98 -5.52 -3.72 6.64
N GLY A 99 -5.77 -4.99 6.31
CA GLY A 99 -5.39 -6.15 7.14
C GLY A 99 -3.91 -6.53 7.01
N CYS A 100 -3.19 -6.01 6.01
CA CYS A 100 -1.80 -6.34 5.78
C CYS A 100 -0.88 -5.58 6.75
N LEU A 101 -0.33 -6.29 7.74
CA LEU A 101 0.62 -5.73 8.71
C LEU A 101 1.86 -5.16 8.03
N VAL A 102 2.42 -5.87 7.04
CA VAL A 102 3.59 -5.41 6.28
C VAL A 102 3.30 -4.11 5.53
N PHE A 103 2.09 -3.97 4.98
CA PHE A 103 1.68 -2.74 4.32
C PHE A 103 1.44 -1.60 5.32
N ARG A 104 0.85 -1.90 6.48
CA ARG A 104 0.63 -0.92 7.55
C ARG A 104 1.95 -0.37 8.07
N GLU A 105 2.94 -1.24 8.32
CA GLU A 105 4.29 -0.83 8.69
C GLU A 105 4.92 0.06 7.61
N ALA A 106 4.81 -0.33 6.34
CA ALA A 106 5.33 0.47 5.23
C ALA A 106 4.62 1.83 5.10
N LEU A 107 3.30 1.89 5.35
CA LEU A 107 2.53 3.15 5.40
C LEU A 107 2.98 4.04 6.54
N GLU A 108 3.24 3.49 7.72
CA GLU A 108 3.75 4.25 8.87
C GLU A 108 5.13 4.80 8.62
N GLN A 109 6.04 4.01 8.03
CA GLN A 109 7.36 4.47 7.62
C GLN A 109 7.28 5.58 6.57
N ALA A 110 6.40 5.43 5.57
CA ALA A 110 6.20 6.45 4.55
C ALA A 110 5.55 7.74 5.09
N ARG A 111 4.76 7.65 6.17
CA ARG A 111 4.23 8.84 6.88
C ARG A 111 5.30 9.58 7.66
N LYS A 112 6.27 8.86 8.23
CA LYS A 112 7.38 9.44 9.02
C LYS A 112 8.44 10.09 8.13
N LYS A 113 8.62 9.61 6.89
CA LYS A 113 9.61 10.15 5.97
C LYS A 113 9.19 11.54 5.47
N PRO A 114 9.93 12.63 5.78
CA PRO A 114 9.69 13.92 5.14
C PRO A 114 9.93 13.77 3.62
N ARG A 115 9.09 14.44 2.82
CA ARG A 115 9.32 14.56 1.37
C ARG A 115 10.16 15.79 1.12
#